data_AF-A0A023FRW0-F1
#
_entry.id   AF-A0A023FRW0-F1
#
_cell.length_a   1.000
_cell.length_b   1.000
_cell.length_c   1.000
_cell.angle_alpha   90.00
_cell.angle_beta   90.00
_cell.angle_gamma   90.00
#
_symmetry.space_group_name_H-M   'P 1'
#
loop_
_entity.id
_entity.type
_entity.pdbx_description
1 polymer ?
#
loop_
_entity_poly.entity_id
_entity_poly.type
_entity_poly.pdbx_seq_one_letter_code
_entity_poly.pdbx_strand_id
1 'polypeptide(L)'
;MESGIEELKLLQTVTLLLTANTVVQGDALAKAIVLCFRLHFTKNSTTNNTASATVRQLVSAVFERVQAEDAAMADVVKTEEVNLEELKAGSRSPPKSLQPCAADAFLLFQDLVQMVNADQPLWLVGLTEMTRTLGLELVESILALFPEAFLRHPEFRFLLKERVCPLVIKLFSPNARQAPDRPFFPISMRLVRVVSVLIHKFYATLVTECEIFLSLVVKFLDHEKPNWQRTLALEVLHKLCSQPELLKSFCESYDMKDHSTKIFQDMVNALGAYVQALFV
;
A
#
# COMPACT_ATOMS: atom_id res chain seq x y z
N MET A 1 11.54 35.34 16.30
CA MET A 1 10.35 34.51 16.61
C MET A 1 9.57 34.15 15.33
N GLU A 2 10.22 34.13 14.15
CA GLU A 2 9.55 34.01 12.84
C GLU A 2 9.94 32.74 12.05
N SER A 3 10.81 31.89 12.60
CA SER A 3 11.25 30.67 11.91
C SER A 3 10.08 29.68 11.79
N GLY A 4 9.72 29.30 10.57
CA GLY A 4 8.67 28.30 10.30
C GLY A 4 7.34 28.86 9.78
N ILE A 5 7.10 30.18 9.85
CA ILE A 5 5.79 30.75 9.49
C ILE A 5 5.54 30.65 7.98
N GLU A 6 6.57 30.88 7.16
CA GLU A 6 6.47 30.82 5.70
C GLU A 6 6.17 29.39 5.24
N GLU A 7 6.85 28.40 5.82
CA GLU A 7 6.63 26.99 5.52
C GLU A 7 5.23 26.54 5.89
N LEU A 8 4.69 27.00 7.02
CA LEU A 8 3.31 26.71 7.42
C LEU A 8 2.29 27.34 6.47
N LYS A 9 2.49 28.61 6.07
CA LYS A 9 1.63 29.27 5.09
C LYS A 9 1.69 28.58 3.72
N LEU A 10 2.87 28.10 3.32
CA LEU A 10 3.03 27.31 2.10
C LEU A 10 2.22 26.01 2.17
N LEU A 11 2.35 25.24 3.26
CA LEU A 11 1.58 24.01 3.47
C LEU A 11 0.07 24.28 3.41
N GLN A 12 -0.42 25.29 4.14
CA GLN A 12 -1.83 25.66 4.15
C GLN A 12 -2.35 26.05 2.76
N THR A 13 -1.57 26.84 2.02
CA THR A 13 -1.95 27.30 0.67
C THR A 13 -1.98 26.13 -0.32
N VAL A 14 -0.99 25.24 -0.27
CA VAL A 14 -0.95 24.05 -1.12
C VAL A 14 -2.09 23.10 -0.78
N THR A 15 -2.38 22.86 0.50
CA THR A 15 -3.52 22.04 0.94
C THR A 15 -4.83 22.58 0.37
N LEU A 16 -5.08 23.88 0.51
CA LEU A 16 -6.31 24.49 0.00
C LEU A 16 -6.38 24.40 -1.54
N LEU A 17 -5.27 24.70 -2.22
CA LEU A 17 -5.21 24.68 -3.69
C LEU A 17 -5.50 23.28 -4.25
N LEU A 18 -4.99 22.23 -3.59
CA LEU A 18 -5.15 20.86 -4.06
C LEU A 18 -6.45 20.20 -3.58
N THR A 19 -7.00 20.59 -2.44
CA THR A 19 -8.26 19.99 -1.96
C THR A 19 -9.51 20.70 -2.53
N ALA A 20 -9.42 21.98 -2.90
CA ALA A 20 -10.59 22.75 -3.34
C ALA A 20 -10.92 22.63 -4.84
N ASN A 21 -9.98 22.19 -5.68
CA ASN A 21 -10.19 22.12 -7.13
C ASN A 21 -9.34 21.00 -7.77
N THR A 22 -9.69 20.65 -9.00
CA THR A 22 -8.99 19.67 -9.84
C THR A 22 -8.10 20.32 -10.90
N VAL A 23 -7.90 21.65 -10.84
CA VAL A 23 -7.15 22.41 -11.87
C VAL A 23 -5.68 22.05 -11.86
N VAL A 24 -5.13 21.76 -10.68
CA VAL A 24 -3.72 21.37 -10.53
C VAL A 24 -3.57 19.86 -10.79
N GLN A 25 -2.98 19.53 -11.93
CA GLN A 25 -2.74 18.17 -12.43
C GLN A 25 -1.29 18.00 -12.92
N GLY A 26 -0.87 16.76 -13.15
CA GLY A 26 0.42 16.40 -13.76
C GLY A 26 1.63 16.96 -13.02
N ASP A 27 2.60 17.51 -13.76
CA ASP A 27 3.85 18.03 -13.21
C ASP A 27 3.64 19.11 -12.12
N ALA A 28 2.56 19.91 -12.20
CA ALA A 28 2.27 20.92 -11.19
C ALA A 28 1.83 20.29 -9.86
N LEU A 29 1.00 19.24 -9.93
CA LEU A 29 0.59 18.45 -8.78
C LEU A 29 1.79 17.73 -8.16
N ALA A 30 2.63 17.09 -8.98
CA ALA A 30 3.86 16.43 -8.54
C ALA A 30 4.75 17.39 -7.72
N LYS A 31 5.03 18.58 -8.26
CA LYS A 31 5.85 19.59 -7.58
C LYS A 31 5.26 20.03 -6.24
N ALA A 32 3.93 20.19 -6.17
CA ALA A 32 3.25 20.58 -4.93
C ALA A 32 3.33 19.48 -3.86
N ILE A 33 3.18 18.21 -4.25
CA ILE A 33 3.35 17.06 -3.35
C ILE A 33 4.80 16.94 -2.89
N VAL A 34 5.77 17.03 -3.81
CA VAL A 34 7.21 17.00 -3.50
C VAL A 34 7.58 18.10 -2.51
N LEU A 35 7.04 19.31 -2.67
CA LEU A 35 7.25 20.39 -1.71
C LEU A 35 6.81 20.00 -0.29
N CYS A 36 5.63 19.40 -0.16
CA CYS A 36 5.10 18.97 1.14
C CYS A 36 5.96 17.86 1.76
N PHE A 37 6.41 16.88 0.96
CA PHE A 37 7.34 15.86 1.44
C PHE A 37 8.68 16.46 1.89
N ARG A 38 9.25 17.41 1.14
CA ARG A 38 10.50 18.08 1.52
C ARG A 38 10.36 18.86 2.82
N LEU A 39 9.22 19.53 3.03
CA LEU A 39 8.92 20.22 4.29
C LEU A 39 8.77 19.26 5.47
N HIS A 40 8.30 18.04 5.23
CA HIS A 40 8.22 17.00 6.26
C HIS A 40 9.60 16.60 6.79
N PHE A 41 10.65 16.62 5.97
CA PHE A 41 12.02 16.29 6.40
C PHE A 41 12.81 17.49 6.94
N THR A 42 12.14 18.58 7.31
CA THR A 42 12.78 19.73 7.95
C THR A 42 13.06 19.49 9.44
N LYS A 43 14.06 20.21 9.98
CA LYS A 43 14.44 20.13 11.40
C LYS A 43 13.42 20.75 12.37
N ASN A 44 12.51 21.58 11.86
CA ASN A 44 11.49 22.24 12.67
C ASN A 44 10.33 21.26 12.93
N SER A 45 10.14 20.87 14.19
CA SER A 45 9.11 19.91 14.61
C SER A 45 7.69 20.32 14.21
N THR A 46 7.34 21.60 14.34
CA THR A 46 6.00 22.09 14.00
C THR A 46 5.74 21.98 12.50
N THR A 47 6.70 22.39 11.68
CA THR A 47 6.62 22.26 10.22
C THR A 47 6.59 20.81 9.79
N ASN A 48 7.45 19.97 10.39
CA ASN A 48 7.54 18.55 10.12
C ASN A 48 6.21 17.83 10.37
N ASN A 49 5.59 18.03 11.54
CA ASN A 49 4.33 17.40 11.91
C ASN A 49 3.17 17.88 11.02
N THR A 50 3.12 19.19 10.75
CA THR A 50 2.09 19.79 9.88
C THR A 50 2.22 19.28 8.44
N ALA A 51 3.45 19.19 7.93
CA ALA A 51 3.73 18.63 6.62
C ALA A 51 3.37 17.15 6.55
N SER A 52 3.64 16.37 7.60
CA SER A 52 3.25 14.95 7.68
C SER A 52 1.74 14.77 7.51
N ALA A 53 0.94 15.56 8.24
CA ALA A 53 -0.52 15.54 8.11
C ALA A 53 -0.97 15.99 6.72
N THR A 54 -0.36 17.05 6.20
CA THR A 54 -0.63 17.59 4.87
C THR A 54 -0.37 16.55 3.78
N VAL A 55 0.76 15.85 3.82
CA VAL A 55 1.08 14.79 2.85
C VAL A 55 0.00 13.71 2.82
N ARG A 56 -0.45 13.23 3.99
CA ARG A 56 -1.52 12.21 4.07
C ARG A 56 -2.83 12.70 3.47
N GLN A 57 -3.19 13.96 3.76
CA GLN A 57 -4.39 14.59 3.23
C GLN A 57 -4.30 14.75 1.71
N LEU A 58 -3.17 15.23 1.19
CA LEU A 58 -2.97 15.42 -0.24
C LEU A 58 -2.99 14.11 -1.02
N VAL A 59 -2.32 13.07 -0.50
CA VAL A 59 -2.36 11.74 -1.08
C VAL A 59 -3.80 11.21 -1.13
N SER A 60 -4.57 11.39 -0.05
CA SER A 60 -5.99 10.98 -0.03
C SER A 60 -6.83 11.79 -1.02
N ALA A 61 -6.63 13.12 -1.08
CA ALA A 61 -7.34 14.00 -1.99
C ALA A 61 -7.09 13.63 -3.46
N VAL A 62 -5.87 13.22 -3.83
CA VAL A 62 -5.59 12.75 -5.20
C VAL A 62 -6.44 11.53 -5.56
N PHE A 63 -6.64 10.58 -4.63
CA PHE A 63 -7.49 9.41 -4.86
C PHE A 63 -8.99 9.70 -4.76
N GLU A 64 -9.41 10.65 -3.94
CA GLU A 64 -10.79 11.14 -3.92
C GLU A 64 -11.19 11.76 -5.27
N ARG A 65 -10.27 12.47 -5.93
CA ARG A 65 -10.47 12.97 -7.30
C ARG A 65 -10.71 11.84 -8.30
N VAL A 66 -10.01 10.71 -8.17
CA VAL A 66 -10.22 9.52 -9.02
C VAL A 66 -11.63 8.97 -8.83
N GLN A 67 -12.10 8.85 -7.58
CA GLN A 67 -13.45 8.38 -7.29
C GLN A 67 -14.51 9.31 -7.90
N ALA A 68 -14.32 10.63 -7.78
CA ALA A 68 -15.21 11.62 -8.40
C ALA A 68 -15.21 11.53 -9.94
N GLU A 69 -14.03 11.38 -10.54
CA GLU A 69 -13.86 11.19 -11.99
C GLU A 69 -14.52 9.89 -12.49
N ASP A 70 -14.34 8.79 -11.75
CA ASP A 70 -14.97 7.50 -12.05
C ASP A 70 -16.49 7.53 -11.94
N ALA A 71 -17.02 8.22 -10.93
CA ALA A 71 -18.45 8.38 -10.73
C ALA A 71 -19.08 9.22 -11.86
N ALA A 72 -18.39 10.29 -12.30
CA ALA A 72 -18.84 11.11 -13.42
C ALA A 72 -18.79 10.35 -14.77
N MET A 73 -17.89 9.38 -14.91
CA MET A 73 -17.67 8.59 -16.12
C MET A 73 -18.24 7.17 -16.01
N ALA A 74 -19.20 6.94 -15.12
CA ALA A 74 -19.76 5.60 -14.88
C ALA A 74 -20.36 4.96 -16.14
N ASP A 75 -20.93 5.77 -17.04
CA ASP A 75 -21.64 5.34 -18.25
C ASP A 75 -20.78 5.32 -19.52
N VAL A 76 -19.50 5.72 -19.44
CA VAL A 76 -18.61 5.79 -20.60
C VAL A 76 -17.86 4.46 -20.78
N VAL A 77 -18.10 3.79 -21.91
CA VAL A 77 -17.38 2.57 -22.28
C VAL A 77 -15.93 2.93 -22.61
N LYS A 78 -14.98 2.38 -21.87
CA LYS A 78 -13.55 2.52 -22.16
C LYS A 78 -13.20 1.72 -23.42
N THR A 79 -12.85 2.41 -24.49
CA THR A 79 -12.53 1.81 -25.81
C THR A 79 -11.03 1.56 -26.00
N GLU A 80 -10.16 2.16 -25.18
CA GLU A 80 -8.72 2.01 -25.33
C GLU A 80 -8.22 0.69 -24.73
N GLU A 81 -7.54 -0.11 -25.55
CA GLU A 81 -6.87 -1.33 -25.10
C GLU A 81 -5.71 -0.99 -24.16
N VAL A 82 -5.68 -1.64 -23.00
CA VAL A 82 -4.65 -1.40 -21.99
C VAL A 82 -3.44 -2.28 -22.29
N ASN A 83 -2.34 -1.67 -22.74
CA ASN A 83 -1.08 -2.38 -22.93
C ASN A 83 -0.31 -2.51 -21.60
N LEU A 84 -0.53 -3.61 -20.88
CA LEU A 84 0.12 -3.86 -19.60
C LEU A 84 1.64 -4.09 -19.71
N GLU A 85 2.17 -4.41 -20.89
CA GLU A 85 3.61 -4.64 -21.05
C GLU A 85 4.41 -3.34 -20.94
N GLU A 86 3.86 -2.23 -21.42
CA GLU A 86 4.47 -0.90 -21.31
C GLU A 86 4.64 -0.46 -19.84
N LEU A 87 3.80 -0.99 -18.93
CA LEU A 87 3.85 -0.66 -17.51
C LEU A 87 5.01 -1.33 -16.76
N LYS A 88 5.62 -2.37 -17.32
CA LYS A 88 6.70 -3.15 -16.67
C LYS A 88 7.98 -2.34 -16.48
N ALA A 89 8.30 -1.42 -17.40
CA ALA A 89 9.49 -0.57 -17.27
C ALA A 89 9.31 0.54 -16.23
N GLY A 90 8.06 0.91 -15.91
CA GLY A 90 7.75 2.16 -15.23
C GLY A 90 7.98 3.35 -16.14
N SER A 91 7.15 4.38 -16.02
CA SER A 91 7.33 5.61 -16.79
C SER A 91 6.99 6.84 -15.96
N ARG A 92 7.53 7.98 -16.39
CA ARG A 92 7.10 9.31 -15.92
C ARG A 92 5.81 9.76 -16.59
N SER A 93 5.48 9.20 -17.76
CA SER A 93 4.21 9.45 -18.45
C SER A 93 3.15 8.45 -17.98
N PRO A 94 1.92 8.90 -17.71
CA PRO A 94 0.85 7.98 -17.34
C PRO A 94 0.40 7.14 -18.56
N PRO A 95 -0.21 5.97 -18.32
CA PRO A 95 -0.91 5.22 -19.35
C PRO A 95 -1.97 6.08 -20.03
N LYS A 96 -2.03 6.07 -21.36
CA LYS A 96 -2.99 6.89 -22.12
C LYS A 96 -4.45 6.52 -21.90
N SER A 97 -4.69 5.27 -21.51
CA SER A 97 -5.99 4.71 -21.16
C SER A 97 -6.60 5.30 -19.88
N LEU A 98 -5.79 5.95 -19.04
CA LEU A 98 -6.24 6.56 -17.80
C LEU A 98 -6.72 8.00 -18.03
N GLN A 99 -7.81 8.34 -17.35
CA GLN A 99 -8.30 9.71 -17.27
C GLN A 99 -7.35 10.57 -16.42
N PRO A 100 -7.38 11.92 -16.54
CA PRO A 100 -6.39 12.79 -15.92
C PRO A 100 -6.19 12.60 -14.41
N CYS A 101 -7.26 12.44 -13.63
CA CYS A 101 -7.12 12.24 -12.18
C CYS A 101 -6.58 10.84 -11.87
N ALA A 102 -7.08 9.81 -12.57
CA ALA A 102 -6.58 8.45 -12.45
C ALA A 102 -5.09 8.33 -12.85
N ALA A 103 -4.67 9.08 -13.87
CA ALA A 103 -3.29 9.16 -14.34
C ALA A 103 -2.35 9.74 -13.28
N ASP A 104 -2.74 10.86 -12.64
CA ASP A 104 -1.98 11.46 -11.54
C ASP A 104 -1.87 10.51 -10.34
N ALA A 105 -2.98 9.86 -9.95
CA ALA A 105 -3.00 8.91 -8.85
C ALA A 105 -2.15 7.66 -9.14
N PHE A 106 -2.14 7.19 -10.40
CA PHE A 106 -1.31 6.06 -10.83
C PHE A 106 0.18 6.36 -10.67
N LEU A 107 0.64 7.52 -11.15
CA LEU A 107 2.03 7.94 -11.05
C LEU A 107 2.45 8.18 -9.59
N LEU A 108 1.58 8.80 -8.79
CA LEU A 108 1.78 8.97 -7.36
C LEU A 108 1.97 7.62 -6.67
N PHE A 109 1.07 6.66 -6.89
CA PHE A 109 1.15 5.35 -6.26
C PHE A 109 2.38 4.55 -6.72
N GLN A 110 2.69 4.59 -8.02
CA GLN A 110 3.88 3.97 -8.60
C GLN A 110 5.14 4.45 -7.87
N ASP A 111 5.29 5.77 -7.69
CA ASP A 111 6.45 6.34 -7.04
C ASP A 111 6.50 6.06 -5.54
N LEU A 112 5.36 6.08 -4.84
CA LEU A 112 5.31 5.67 -3.42
C LEU A 112 5.82 4.24 -3.23
N VAL A 113 5.41 3.31 -4.10
CA VAL A 113 5.86 1.91 -4.05
C VAL A 113 7.36 1.79 -4.38
N GLN A 114 7.84 2.50 -5.40
CA GLN A 114 9.28 2.55 -5.74
C GLN A 114 10.12 3.09 -4.58
N MET A 115 9.69 4.18 -3.96
CA MET A 115 10.44 4.76 -2.85
C MET A 115 10.46 3.88 -1.60
N VAL A 116 9.39 3.11 -1.32
CA VAL A 116 9.43 2.08 -0.25
C VAL A 116 10.45 0.99 -0.58
N ASN A 117 10.60 0.63 -1.86
CA ASN A 117 11.62 -0.29 -2.35
C ASN A 117 13.05 0.30 -2.33
N ALA A 118 13.20 1.57 -1.95
CA ALA A 118 14.42 2.37 -2.01
C ALA A 118 14.92 2.66 -3.45
N ASP A 119 14.00 2.66 -4.43
CA ASP A 119 14.25 3.14 -5.79
C ASP A 119 13.91 4.63 -5.90
N GLN A 120 14.43 5.29 -6.94
CA GLN A 120 14.12 6.70 -7.19
C GLN A 120 12.73 6.88 -7.81
N PRO A 121 11.96 7.91 -7.40
CA PRO A 121 10.68 8.21 -8.03
C PRO A 121 10.87 8.72 -9.46
N LEU A 122 9.94 8.38 -10.36
CA LEU A 122 9.98 8.78 -11.77
C LEU A 122 9.23 10.10 -12.02
N TRP A 123 8.15 10.35 -11.28
CA TRP A 123 7.25 11.49 -11.42
C TRP A 123 7.41 12.54 -10.32
N LEU A 124 7.64 12.12 -9.07
CA LEU A 124 7.93 12.99 -7.92
C LEU A 124 9.38 13.50 -7.95
N VAL A 125 9.76 14.17 -9.03
CA VAL A 125 11.12 14.65 -9.29
C VAL A 125 11.59 15.59 -8.18
N GLY A 126 12.77 15.28 -7.62
CA GLY A 126 13.39 16.05 -6.55
C GLY A 126 13.03 15.59 -5.13
N LEU A 127 12.23 14.52 -5.00
CA LEU A 127 12.03 13.83 -3.75
C LEU A 127 13.15 12.78 -3.55
N THR A 128 14.03 13.03 -2.59
CA THR A 128 15.23 12.21 -2.34
C THR A 128 15.08 11.29 -1.14
N GLU A 129 14.25 11.65 -0.18
CA GLU A 129 14.12 10.95 1.09
C GLU A 129 12.65 10.68 1.40
N MET A 130 12.35 9.43 1.74
CA MET A 130 11.11 9.02 2.38
C MET A 130 11.42 7.85 3.31
N THR A 131 10.94 7.92 4.55
CA THR A 131 11.05 6.77 5.45
C THR A 131 10.16 5.64 4.97
N ARG A 132 10.66 4.40 5.04
CA ARG A 132 9.86 3.20 4.69
C ARG A 132 8.57 3.11 5.51
N THR A 133 8.60 3.55 6.77
CA THR A 133 7.43 3.58 7.64
C THR A 133 6.32 4.49 7.10
N LEU A 134 6.67 5.72 6.67
CA LEU A 134 5.71 6.64 6.05
C LEU A 134 5.19 6.08 4.73
N GLY A 135 6.08 5.59 3.86
CA GLY A 135 5.66 5.05 2.56
C GLY A 135 4.71 3.86 2.69
N LEU A 136 5.02 2.91 3.58
CA LEU A 136 4.14 1.77 3.85
C LEU A 136 2.80 2.20 4.45
N GLU A 137 2.80 3.22 5.31
CA GLU A 137 1.56 3.78 5.88
C GLU A 137 0.70 4.46 4.82
N LEU A 138 1.30 5.19 3.88
CA LEU A 138 0.58 5.79 2.76
C LEU A 138 0.02 4.72 1.82
N VAL A 139 0.81 3.70 1.48
CA VAL A 139 0.35 2.55 0.68
C VAL A 139 -0.80 1.82 1.38
N GLU A 140 -0.66 1.51 2.67
CA GLU A 140 -1.72 0.92 3.51
C GLU A 140 -3.00 1.76 3.45
N SER A 141 -2.89 3.07 3.66
CA SER A 141 -4.04 3.98 3.69
C SER A 141 -4.75 4.05 2.34
N ILE A 142 -3.99 4.16 1.23
CA ILE A 142 -4.55 4.21 -0.12
C ILE A 142 -5.32 2.92 -0.42
N LEU A 143 -4.72 1.77 -0.16
CA LEU A 143 -5.34 0.47 -0.43
C LEU A 143 -6.59 0.22 0.42
N ALA A 144 -6.60 0.71 1.67
CA ALA A 144 -7.72 0.55 2.58
C ALA A 144 -8.90 1.47 2.24
N LEU A 145 -8.62 2.72 1.86
CA LEU A 145 -9.63 3.77 1.65
C LEU A 145 -10.18 3.81 0.22
N PHE A 146 -9.37 3.44 -0.78
CA PHE A 146 -9.72 3.58 -2.19
C PHE A 146 -9.65 2.25 -2.97
N PRO A 147 -10.25 1.14 -2.47
CA PRO A 147 -10.14 -0.15 -3.14
C PRO A 147 -10.74 -0.15 -4.55
N GLU A 148 -11.80 0.63 -4.77
CA GLU A 148 -12.48 0.73 -6.08
C GLU A 148 -11.56 1.23 -7.20
N ALA A 149 -10.60 2.11 -6.92
CA ALA A 149 -9.63 2.55 -7.92
C ALA A 149 -8.82 1.36 -8.45
N PHE A 150 -8.40 0.47 -7.56
CA PHE A 150 -7.68 -0.74 -7.93
C PHE A 150 -8.59 -1.80 -8.53
N LEU A 151 -9.84 -1.92 -8.09
CA LEU A 151 -10.77 -2.91 -8.63
C LEU A 151 -11.33 -2.49 -9.99
N ARG A 152 -11.46 -1.21 -10.31
CA ARG A 152 -12.05 -0.72 -11.57
C ARG A 152 -11.02 -0.55 -12.69
N HIS A 153 -9.79 -0.15 -12.37
CA HIS A 153 -8.75 0.14 -13.36
C HIS A 153 -7.71 -0.98 -13.45
N PRO A 154 -7.54 -1.66 -14.62
CA PRO A 154 -6.56 -2.74 -14.78
C PRO A 154 -5.11 -2.29 -14.57
N GLU A 155 -4.79 -1.02 -14.83
CA GLU A 155 -3.47 -0.42 -14.61
C GLU A 155 -3.12 -0.43 -13.12
N PHE A 156 -4.07 -0.09 -12.25
CA PHE A 156 -3.86 -0.15 -10.80
C PHE A 156 -3.77 -1.61 -10.29
N ARG A 157 -4.55 -2.54 -10.88
CA ARG A 157 -4.39 -3.99 -10.59
C ARG A 157 -3.00 -4.49 -10.96
N PHE A 158 -2.44 -3.99 -12.06
CA PHE A 158 -1.07 -4.31 -12.45
C PHE A 158 -0.07 -3.84 -11.39
N LEU A 159 -0.18 -2.62 -10.87
CA LEU A 159 0.69 -2.14 -9.78
C LEU A 159 0.56 -3.01 -8.52
N LEU A 160 -0.65 -3.49 -8.18
CA LEU A 160 -0.83 -4.43 -7.08
C LEU A 160 -0.04 -5.72 -7.28
N LYS A 161 -0.22 -6.37 -8.45
CA LYS A 161 0.39 -7.67 -8.75
C LYS A 161 1.90 -7.60 -8.95
N GLU A 162 2.36 -6.65 -9.75
CA GLU A 162 3.74 -6.61 -10.23
C GLU A 162 4.67 -5.75 -9.36
N ARG A 163 4.13 -4.86 -8.52
CA ARG A 163 4.93 -3.96 -7.67
C ARG A 163 4.66 -4.17 -6.19
N VAL A 164 3.42 -4.04 -5.75
CA VAL A 164 3.09 -4.10 -4.31
C VAL A 164 3.32 -5.50 -3.74
N CYS A 165 2.79 -6.55 -4.39
CA CYS A 165 2.93 -7.91 -3.86
C CYS A 165 4.41 -8.37 -3.78
N PRO A 166 5.23 -8.22 -4.84
CA PRO A 166 6.66 -8.53 -4.78
C PRO A 166 7.40 -7.69 -3.75
N LEU A 167 7.07 -6.40 -3.60
CA LEU A 167 7.66 -5.53 -2.59
C LEU A 167 7.38 -6.06 -1.18
N VAL A 168 6.12 -6.40 -0.88
CA VAL A 168 5.73 -6.92 0.45
C VAL A 168 6.45 -8.24 0.73
N ILE A 169 6.49 -9.17 -0.23
CA ILE A 169 7.22 -10.45 -0.12
C ILE A 169 8.71 -10.20 0.14
N LYS A 170 9.33 -9.30 -0.63
CA LYS A 170 10.75 -8.92 -0.51
C LYS A 170 11.04 -8.35 0.88
N LEU A 171 10.21 -7.45 1.39
CA LEU A 171 10.43 -6.78 2.68
C LEU A 171 10.23 -7.73 3.88
N PHE A 172 9.43 -8.78 3.72
CA PHE A 172 9.34 -9.83 4.72
C PHE A 172 10.49 -10.86 4.66
N SER A 173 11.13 -11.00 3.50
CA SER A 173 12.24 -11.94 3.31
C SER A 173 13.41 -11.63 4.26
N PRO A 174 13.95 -12.65 4.96
CA PRO A 174 15.07 -12.46 5.89
C PRO A 174 16.34 -11.94 5.18
N ASN A 175 16.52 -12.23 3.89
CA ASN A 175 17.70 -11.85 3.11
C ASN A 175 17.72 -10.37 2.69
N ALA A 176 16.59 -9.68 2.70
CA ALA A 176 16.54 -8.23 2.42
C ALA A 176 17.08 -7.39 3.59
N ARG A 177 17.42 -8.02 4.72
CA ARG A 177 17.94 -7.38 5.93
C ARG A 177 19.46 -7.33 5.85
N GLN A 178 20.01 -6.32 5.17
CA GLN A 178 21.45 -6.00 5.20
C GLN A 178 21.93 -5.46 6.58
N ALA A 179 21.30 -5.87 7.68
CA ALA A 179 21.75 -5.54 9.03
C ALA A 179 21.59 -6.78 9.94
N PRO A 180 22.56 -7.09 10.82
CA PRO A 180 22.58 -8.31 11.63
C PRO A 180 21.49 -8.43 12.70
N ASP A 181 20.62 -7.44 12.88
CA ASP A 181 19.73 -7.37 14.04
C ASP A 181 18.26 -7.20 13.68
N ARG A 182 17.54 -8.32 13.78
CA ARG A 182 16.10 -8.46 14.11
C ARG A 182 15.08 -7.79 13.16
N PRO A 183 13.87 -8.37 13.04
CA PRO A 183 12.79 -7.68 12.34
C PRO A 183 12.43 -6.37 13.06
N PHE A 184 12.52 -5.24 12.36
CA PHE A 184 12.15 -3.93 12.92
C PHE A 184 10.63 -3.89 13.08
N PHE A 185 10.17 -3.85 14.33
CA PHE A 185 8.75 -3.92 14.69
C PHE A 185 7.88 -2.94 13.90
N PRO A 186 8.22 -1.64 13.77
CA PRO A 186 7.38 -0.69 13.04
C PRO A 186 7.15 -1.03 11.56
N ILE A 187 8.19 -1.55 10.87
CA ILE A 187 8.04 -1.98 9.47
C ILE A 187 7.21 -3.26 9.39
N SER A 188 7.49 -4.23 10.26
CA SER A 188 6.78 -5.52 10.27
C SER A 188 5.29 -5.34 10.55
N MET A 189 4.93 -4.50 11.52
CA MET A 189 3.55 -4.14 11.83
C MET A 189 2.84 -3.55 10.62
N ARG A 190 3.46 -2.59 9.92
CA ARG A 190 2.87 -1.94 8.74
C ARG A 190 2.71 -2.91 7.57
N LEU A 191 3.72 -3.74 7.30
CA LEU A 191 3.62 -4.76 6.25
C LEU A 191 2.49 -5.76 6.53
N VAL A 192 2.34 -6.20 7.78
CA VAL A 192 1.26 -7.13 8.18
C VAL A 192 -0.12 -6.47 7.99
N ARG A 193 -0.24 -5.16 8.25
CA ARG A 193 -1.48 -4.40 7.95
C ARG A 193 -1.74 -4.28 6.45
N VAL A 194 -0.72 -4.00 5.63
CA VAL A 194 -0.85 -4.02 4.16
C VAL A 194 -1.32 -5.40 3.68
N VAL A 195 -0.71 -6.49 4.17
CA VAL A 195 -1.14 -7.87 3.87
C VAL A 195 -2.60 -8.08 4.26
N SER A 196 -2.99 -7.63 5.44
CA SER A 196 -4.39 -7.72 5.89
C SER A 196 -5.33 -7.02 4.91
N VAL A 197 -5.01 -5.79 4.47
CA VAL A 197 -5.81 -5.07 3.47
C VAL A 197 -5.85 -5.80 2.13
N LEU A 198 -4.70 -6.31 1.65
CA LEU A 198 -4.61 -7.06 0.40
C LEU A 198 -5.53 -8.29 0.38
N ILE A 199 -5.49 -9.08 1.45
CA ILE A 199 -6.33 -10.28 1.56
C ILE A 199 -7.81 -9.89 1.70
N HIS A 200 -8.15 -8.92 2.55
CA HIS A 200 -9.56 -8.59 2.80
C HIS A 200 -10.25 -7.90 1.61
N LYS A 201 -9.53 -7.06 0.84
CA LYS A 201 -10.13 -6.23 -0.21
C LYS A 201 -9.88 -6.75 -1.63
N PHE A 202 -8.80 -7.51 -1.83
CA PHE A 202 -8.33 -7.86 -3.17
C PHE A 202 -8.15 -9.37 -3.40
N TYR A 203 -8.64 -10.22 -2.48
CA TYR A 203 -8.50 -11.69 -2.58
C TYR A 203 -8.84 -12.25 -3.96
N ALA A 204 -10.02 -11.91 -4.48
CA ALA A 204 -10.49 -12.42 -5.78
C ALA A 204 -9.55 -12.08 -6.95
N THR A 205 -8.80 -10.97 -6.85
CA THR A 205 -7.83 -10.56 -7.86
C THR A 205 -6.45 -11.19 -7.64
N LEU A 206 -6.08 -11.44 -6.39
CA LEU A 206 -4.74 -11.81 -5.92
C LEU A 206 -4.68 -13.22 -5.32
N VAL A 207 -5.45 -14.17 -5.85
CA VAL A 207 -5.57 -15.52 -5.26
C VAL A 207 -4.19 -16.19 -5.10
N THR A 208 -3.31 -16.08 -6.09
CA THR A 208 -1.96 -16.65 -6.04
C THR A 208 -1.06 -15.97 -5.02
N GLU A 209 -1.08 -14.66 -4.94
CA GLU A 209 -0.25 -13.85 -4.05
C GLU A 209 -0.74 -13.96 -2.60
N CYS A 210 -2.06 -14.06 -2.40
CA CYS A 210 -2.68 -14.29 -1.10
C CYS A 210 -2.29 -15.65 -0.51
N GLU A 211 -2.06 -16.68 -1.32
CA GLU A 211 -1.55 -17.98 -0.83
C GLU A 211 -0.19 -17.80 -0.13
N ILE A 212 0.71 -17.03 -0.75
CA ILE A 212 2.03 -16.72 -0.20
C ILE A 212 1.89 -15.90 1.09
N PHE A 213 1.02 -14.89 1.10
CA PHE A 213 0.81 -14.05 2.27
C PHE A 213 0.20 -14.81 3.44
N LEU A 214 -0.80 -15.65 3.20
CA LEU A 214 -1.43 -16.48 4.22
C LEU A 214 -0.41 -17.46 4.81
N SER A 215 0.35 -18.15 3.95
CA SER A 215 1.45 -19.03 4.37
C SER A 215 2.48 -18.29 5.24
N LEU A 216 2.82 -17.06 4.88
CA LEU A 216 3.74 -16.22 5.64
C LEU A 216 3.17 -15.86 7.02
N VAL A 217 1.91 -15.43 7.09
CA VAL A 217 1.25 -15.08 8.35
C VAL A 217 1.14 -16.30 9.27
N VAL A 218 0.84 -17.48 8.73
CA VAL A 218 0.83 -18.74 9.50
C VAL A 218 2.22 -19.04 10.07
N LYS A 219 3.28 -18.95 9.27
CA LYS A 219 4.69 -19.13 9.72
C LYS A 219 5.13 -18.10 10.77
N PHE A 220 4.42 -16.99 10.94
CA PHE A 220 4.73 -16.04 12.00
C PHE A 220 4.26 -16.50 13.38
N LEU A 221 3.43 -17.55 13.46
CA LEU A 221 3.01 -18.16 14.72
C LEU A 221 4.04 -19.15 15.30
N ASP A 222 5.03 -19.56 14.51
CA ASP A 222 6.09 -20.49 14.92
C ASP A 222 6.75 -20.04 16.24
N HIS A 223 7.06 -21.00 17.10
CA HIS A 223 7.62 -20.76 18.44
C HIS A 223 8.99 -20.07 18.43
N GLU A 224 9.74 -20.19 17.33
CA GLU A 224 11.03 -19.50 17.14
C GLU A 224 10.88 -17.98 16.91
N LYS A 225 9.67 -17.51 16.57
CA LYS A 225 9.40 -16.09 16.31
C LYS A 225 9.20 -15.32 17.62
N PRO A 226 9.60 -14.04 17.68
CA PRO A 226 9.36 -13.23 18.87
C PRO A 226 7.86 -13.03 19.13
N ASN A 227 7.46 -12.97 20.40
CA ASN A 227 6.06 -12.91 20.82
C ASN A 227 5.26 -11.76 20.19
N TRP A 228 5.88 -10.60 19.99
CA TRP A 228 5.22 -9.48 19.31
C TRP A 228 4.87 -9.82 17.86
N GLN A 229 5.69 -10.60 17.16
CA GLN A 229 5.44 -11.00 15.76
C GLN A 229 4.33 -12.04 15.70
N ARG A 230 4.32 -12.99 16.64
CA ARG A 230 3.23 -13.95 16.82
C ARG A 230 1.91 -13.23 17.11
N THR A 231 1.93 -12.19 17.95
CA THR A 231 0.74 -11.37 18.27
C THR A 231 0.20 -10.62 17.05
N LEU A 232 1.08 -10.03 16.22
CA LEU A 232 0.67 -9.39 14.96
C LEU A 232 0.00 -10.38 14.00
N ALA A 233 0.54 -11.60 13.91
CA ALA A 233 -0.05 -12.66 13.09
C ALA A 233 -1.43 -13.08 13.58
N LEU A 234 -1.59 -13.23 14.90
CA LEU A 234 -2.90 -13.52 15.52
C LEU A 234 -3.93 -12.44 15.28
N GLU A 235 -3.54 -11.16 15.33
CA GLU A 235 -4.46 -10.05 15.03
C GLU A 235 -5.02 -10.18 13.61
N VAL A 236 -4.17 -10.51 12.63
CA VAL A 236 -4.60 -10.71 11.24
C VAL A 236 -5.44 -11.98 11.10
N LEU A 237 -5.00 -13.11 11.65
CA LEU A 237 -5.76 -14.37 11.64
C LEU A 237 -7.14 -14.20 12.27
N HIS A 238 -7.25 -13.48 13.39
CA HIS A 238 -8.53 -13.20 14.02
C HIS A 238 -9.46 -12.43 13.08
N LYS A 239 -8.96 -11.38 12.42
CA LYS A 239 -9.75 -10.60 11.44
C LYS A 239 -10.20 -11.46 10.26
N LEU A 240 -9.31 -12.30 9.72
CA LEU A 240 -9.61 -13.21 8.62
C LEU A 240 -10.64 -14.27 9.02
N CYS A 241 -10.44 -14.92 10.16
CA CYS A 241 -11.33 -15.97 10.67
C CYS A 241 -12.72 -15.44 11.07
N SER A 242 -12.84 -14.13 11.32
CA SER A 242 -14.12 -13.49 11.58
C SER A 242 -14.97 -13.28 10.32
N GLN A 243 -14.47 -13.63 9.13
CA GLN A 243 -15.16 -13.49 7.85
C GLN A 243 -15.40 -14.86 7.19
N PRO A 244 -16.61 -15.46 7.36
CA PRO A 244 -16.90 -16.80 6.87
C PRO A 244 -16.73 -16.98 5.35
N GLU A 245 -17.12 -15.98 4.56
CA GLU A 245 -17.00 -16.02 3.09
C GLU A 245 -15.54 -16.10 2.63
N LEU A 246 -14.64 -15.43 3.35
CA LEU A 246 -13.22 -15.43 3.05
C LEU A 246 -12.59 -16.78 3.39
N LEU A 247 -12.95 -17.37 4.54
CA LEU A 247 -12.51 -18.73 4.92
C LEU A 247 -13.01 -19.78 3.93
N LYS A 248 -14.27 -19.69 3.51
CA LYS A 248 -14.83 -20.56 2.46
C LYS A 248 -14.02 -20.43 1.18
N SER A 249 -13.74 -19.20 0.76
CA SER A 249 -12.94 -18.92 -0.44
C SER A 249 -11.52 -19.51 -0.35
N PHE A 250 -10.89 -19.48 0.83
CA PHE A 250 -9.58 -20.11 1.04
C PHE A 250 -9.63 -21.62 0.87
N CYS A 251 -10.63 -22.27 1.48
CA CYS A 251 -10.81 -23.72 1.38
C CYS A 251 -11.05 -24.15 -0.07
N GLU A 252 -11.95 -23.48 -0.78
CA GLU A 252 -12.27 -23.78 -2.18
C GLU A 252 -11.08 -23.51 -3.13
N SER A 253 -10.32 -22.44 -2.88
CA SER A 253 -9.23 -22.03 -3.76
C SER A 253 -7.91 -22.75 -3.51
N TYR A 254 -7.67 -23.28 -2.30
CA TYR A 254 -6.40 -23.88 -1.91
C TYR A 254 -6.56 -25.31 -1.37
N ASP A 255 -7.37 -25.53 -0.32
CA ASP A 255 -7.41 -26.83 0.36
C ASP A 255 -8.12 -27.92 -0.47
N MET A 256 -9.10 -27.56 -1.29
CA MET A 256 -9.85 -28.51 -2.15
C MET A 256 -9.09 -28.93 -3.42
N LYS A 257 -7.94 -28.33 -3.72
CA LYS A 257 -7.12 -28.66 -4.90
C LYS A 257 -5.97 -29.60 -4.50
N ASP A 258 -5.71 -30.62 -5.32
CA ASP A 258 -4.83 -31.75 -4.96
C ASP A 258 -3.34 -31.38 -4.77
N HIS A 259 -2.85 -30.33 -5.44
CA HIS A 259 -1.42 -29.95 -5.47
C HIS A 259 -1.11 -28.56 -4.92
N SER A 260 -2.06 -27.92 -4.23
CA SER A 260 -1.84 -26.62 -3.59
C SER A 260 -1.63 -26.73 -2.09
N THR A 261 -1.11 -25.65 -1.52
CA THR A 261 -0.92 -25.50 -0.07
C THR A 261 -2.27 -25.63 0.64
N LYS A 262 -2.31 -26.33 1.76
CA LYS A 262 -3.53 -26.53 2.55
C LYS A 262 -3.68 -25.40 3.56
N ILE A 263 -3.94 -24.20 3.06
CA ILE A 263 -3.91 -22.95 3.83
C ILE A 263 -4.87 -22.98 5.02
N PHE A 264 -6.10 -23.43 4.83
CA PHE A 264 -7.08 -23.50 5.90
C PHE A 264 -6.65 -24.52 6.97
N GLN A 265 -6.19 -25.70 6.56
CA GLN A 265 -5.63 -26.69 7.47
C GLN A 265 -4.43 -26.14 8.25
N ASP A 266 -3.49 -25.46 7.59
CA ASP A 266 -2.30 -24.88 8.20
C ASP A 266 -2.65 -23.78 9.21
N MET A 267 -3.66 -22.94 8.91
CA MET A 267 -4.18 -21.95 9.85
C MET A 267 -4.74 -22.59 11.12
N VAL A 268 -5.58 -23.63 10.98
CA VAL A 268 -6.16 -24.36 12.12
C VAL A 268 -5.07 -25.02 12.96
N ASN A 269 -4.11 -25.69 12.32
CA ASN A 269 -3.01 -26.36 12.99
C ASN A 269 -2.11 -25.37 13.74
N ALA A 270 -1.73 -24.26 13.12
CA ALA A 270 -0.87 -23.27 13.75
C ALA A 270 -1.55 -22.57 14.92
N LEU A 271 -2.85 -22.25 14.82
CA LEU A 271 -3.63 -21.71 15.95
C LEU A 271 -3.75 -22.73 17.08
N GLY A 272 -4.03 -24.00 16.75
CA GLY A 272 -4.08 -25.09 17.73
C GLY A 272 -2.76 -25.28 18.48
N ALA A 273 -1.65 -25.34 17.74
CA ALA A 273 -0.31 -25.45 18.30
C ALA A 273 0.06 -24.23 19.16
N TYR A 274 -0.31 -23.02 18.73
CA TYR A 274 -0.08 -21.79 19.50
C TYR A 274 -0.83 -21.82 20.85
N VAL A 275 -2.09 -22.24 20.86
CA VAL A 275 -2.91 -22.35 22.08
C VAL A 275 -2.35 -23.45 23.00
N GLN A 276 -2.02 -24.63 22.46
CA GLN A 276 -1.43 -25.71 23.24
C GLN A 276 -0.14 -25.27 23.93
N ALA A 277 0.76 -24.60 23.21
CA ALA A 277 2.03 -24.12 23.77
C ALA A 277 1.90 -23.04 24.85
N LEU A 278 0.73 -22.39 24.98
CA LEU A 278 0.47 -21.37 26.01
C LEU A 278 -0.22 -21.91 27.25
N PHE A 279 -1.06 -22.94 27.09
CA PHE A 279 -1.99 -23.38 28.15
C PHE A 279 -1.79 -24.83 28.60
N VAL A 280 -0.92 -25.60 27.93
CA VAL A 280 -0.55 -26.98 28.28
C VAL A 280 0.94 -27.02 28.58
#